data_AF-A0A9D7N158-F1
#
_entry.id   AF-A0A9D7N158-F1
#
_cell.length_a   1.000
_cell.length_b   1.000
_cell.length_c   1.000
_cell.angle_alpha   90.00
_cell.angle_beta   90.00
_cell.angle_gamma   90.00
#
_symmetry.space_group_name_H-M   'P 1'
#
loop_
_entity.id
_entity.type
_entity.pdbx_description
1 polymer ?
#
loop_
_entity_poly.entity_id
_entity_poly.type
_entity_poly.pdbx_seq_one_letter_code
_entity_poly.pdbx_strand_id
1 'polypeptide(L)'
;MRSKPSPRSLRALVLLCSALGLASAGSAQEAKVDFAKQIRPIFEARCAECHGPAKQKGKLRLDRSESVLPKNGKEGRLEPGHPEKSLLVEMIELPADDPDAMPPEGDRLSAEQIALIRRWIQEGADWPASAEGPAGNAAEPAAELVLPALEGERASRATAALEAVRGTGGLALPIAANTAAVDVNWSLRGTAIGDEQLKALAGLEPVLVWLNLARTAVSDAGLASLASFAELRRLNLSRTGIGDAGLAALASLAKLEVLNLYGTKITDAAAETLAKLPGLKRVYVWQTGMSAEACEKLRGARPGLVVDRGDYVLAEPKPVERSSDNTLCPVSQKPVDPGVVQEHEGLKVGFCCENCRGEFFGNPAKYVEGLKAHVAAERAKTGPVNAKCPVSGKDIDPACFVEFEGKKVGFCCGNCKAAFEKEPAKFQDKLK
;
A
#
# COMPACT_ATOMS: atom_id res chain seq x y z
N MET A 1 -42.42 -25.02 -65.65
CA MET A 1 -43.90 -25.02 -65.72
C MET A 1 -44.45 -25.77 -64.53
N ARG A 2 -45.48 -25.21 -63.90
CA ARG A 2 -46.25 -25.78 -62.78
C ARG A 2 -47.05 -27.01 -63.25
N SER A 3 -47.24 -28.00 -62.37
CA SER A 3 -48.57 -28.64 -62.17
C SER A 3 -48.54 -29.70 -61.05
N LYS A 4 -49.43 -29.52 -60.07
CA LYS A 4 -49.81 -30.49 -59.01
C LYS A 4 -50.74 -31.57 -59.58
N PRO A 5 -51.10 -32.61 -58.80
CA PRO A 5 -52.41 -32.55 -58.12
C PRO A 5 -52.45 -33.11 -56.67
N SER A 6 -53.64 -33.02 -56.07
CA SER A 6 -54.04 -33.03 -54.65
C SER A 6 -54.75 -34.36 -54.20
N PRO A 7 -55.63 -34.41 -53.17
CA PRO A 7 -55.45 -34.33 -51.70
C PRO A 7 -56.14 -35.50 -50.92
N ARG A 8 -56.24 -35.37 -49.57
CA ARG A 8 -57.11 -36.08 -48.57
C ARG A 8 -56.46 -37.27 -47.84
N SER A 9 -56.03 -37.13 -46.58
CA SER A 9 -56.82 -37.20 -45.32
C SER A 9 -57.27 -38.62 -44.97
N LEU A 10 -56.67 -39.25 -43.95
CA LEU A 10 -57.39 -39.79 -42.76
C LEU A 10 -56.40 -40.36 -41.70
N ARG A 11 -56.74 -40.03 -40.45
CA ARG A 11 -56.25 -40.50 -39.13
C ARG A 11 -56.22 -42.04 -39.03
N ALA A 12 -55.62 -42.75 -38.07
CA ALA A 12 -54.67 -42.59 -36.97
C ALA A 12 -54.61 -44.01 -36.36
N LEU A 13 -53.45 -44.52 -35.91
CA LEU A 13 -53.44 -45.64 -34.96
C LEU A 13 -52.22 -45.55 -34.04
N VAL A 14 -52.55 -45.43 -32.76
CA VAL A 14 -51.66 -45.39 -31.59
C VAL A 14 -51.17 -46.80 -31.29
N LEU A 15 -49.88 -46.96 -30.99
CA LEU A 15 -49.37 -48.12 -30.25
C LEU A 15 -48.21 -47.70 -29.34
N LEU A 16 -48.43 -48.00 -28.05
CA LEU A 16 -47.58 -47.81 -26.88
C LEU A 16 -46.17 -48.38 -27.08
N CYS A 17 -45.15 -47.59 -26.73
CA CYS A 17 -43.86 -48.11 -26.25
C CYS A 17 -43.54 -47.47 -24.91
N SER A 18 -43.37 -48.34 -23.91
CA SER A 18 -43.13 -48.07 -22.50
C SER A 18 -41.85 -47.24 -22.28
N ALA A 19 -41.98 -46.11 -21.59
CA ALA A 19 -40.85 -45.32 -21.14
C ALA A 19 -40.24 -45.94 -19.87
N LEU A 20 -39.04 -46.49 -19.98
CA LEU A 20 -38.11 -46.62 -18.86
C LEU A 20 -37.68 -45.20 -18.46
N GLY A 21 -38.13 -44.74 -17.30
CA GLY A 21 -37.71 -43.46 -16.73
C GLY A 21 -36.25 -43.51 -16.31
N LEU A 22 -35.35 -42.97 -17.14
CA LEU A 22 -34.09 -42.43 -16.65
C LEU A 22 -34.42 -41.14 -15.89
N ALA A 23 -34.30 -41.18 -14.57
CA ALA A 23 -34.24 -39.97 -13.76
C ALA A 23 -33.00 -39.17 -14.19
N SER A 24 -33.22 -38.14 -15.00
CA SER A 24 -32.22 -37.10 -15.23
C SER A 24 -32.04 -36.36 -13.90
N ALA A 25 -30.90 -36.56 -13.26
CA ALA A 25 -30.40 -35.64 -12.26
C ALA A 25 -30.20 -34.30 -12.96
N GLY A 26 -31.17 -33.40 -12.80
CA GLY A 26 -31.04 -32.03 -13.25
C GLY A 26 -29.85 -31.41 -12.53
N SER A 27 -28.77 -31.20 -13.28
CA SER A 27 -27.73 -30.25 -12.93
C SER A 27 -28.43 -28.93 -12.61
N ALA A 28 -28.42 -28.53 -11.35
CA ALA A 28 -28.81 -27.19 -10.97
C ALA A 28 -27.77 -26.25 -11.59
N GLN A 29 -28.11 -25.64 -12.72
CA GLN A 29 -27.30 -24.63 -13.37
C GLN A 29 -27.08 -23.50 -12.34
N GLU A 30 -25.88 -23.43 -11.80
CA GLU A 30 -25.54 -22.44 -10.80
C GLU A 30 -25.73 -21.04 -11.39
N ALA A 31 -26.42 -20.16 -10.65
CA ALA A 31 -26.83 -18.86 -11.17
C ALA A 31 -25.63 -18.04 -11.67
N LYS A 32 -25.82 -17.27 -12.74
CA LYS A 32 -24.82 -16.35 -13.30
C LYS A 32 -24.34 -15.38 -12.22
N VAL A 33 -23.04 -15.07 -12.21
CA VAL A 33 -22.45 -14.15 -11.23
C VAL A 33 -23.01 -12.74 -11.44
N ASP A 34 -23.56 -12.16 -10.37
CA ASP A 34 -24.11 -10.80 -10.36
C ASP A 34 -22.98 -9.81 -10.01
N PHE A 35 -22.55 -9.03 -11.01
CA PHE A 35 -21.47 -8.05 -10.83
C PHE A 35 -21.73 -7.10 -9.65
N ALA A 36 -22.93 -6.52 -9.58
CA ALA A 36 -23.24 -5.45 -8.64
C ALA A 36 -23.27 -5.94 -7.18
N LYS A 37 -23.62 -7.22 -6.97
CA LYS A 37 -23.71 -7.84 -5.65
C LYS A 37 -22.45 -8.58 -5.23
N GLN A 38 -21.73 -9.18 -6.18
CA GLN A 38 -20.67 -10.14 -5.88
C GLN A 38 -19.27 -9.65 -6.27
N ILE A 39 -19.13 -8.91 -7.38
CA ILE A 39 -17.81 -8.48 -7.88
C ILE A 39 -17.48 -7.06 -7.41
N ARG A 40 -18.43 -6.13 -7.54
CA ARG A 40 -18.23 -4.72 -7.17
C ARG A 40 -17.74 -4.55 -5.72
N PRO A 41 -18.31 -5.21 -4.69
CA PRO A 41 -17.80 -5.07 -3.33
C PRO A 41 -16.34 -5.51 -3.17
N ILE A 42 -15.89 -6.50 -3.97
CA ILE A 42 -14.49 -6.94 -3.95
C ILE A 42 -13.60 -5.85 -4.56
N PHE A 43 -13.98 -5.29 -5.72
CA PHE A 43 -13.22 -4.23 -6.36
C PHE A 43 -13.16 -2.96 -5.50
N GLU A 44 -14.26 -2.58 -4.85
CA GLU A 44 -14.29 -1.45 -3.92
C GLU A 44 -13.38 -1.67 -2.72
N ALA A 45 -13.40 -2.85 -2.12
CA ALA A 45 -12.61 -3.16 -0.93
C ALA A 45 -11.12 -3.39 -1.20
N ARG A 46 -10.76 -3.94 -2.36
CA ARG A 46 -9.40 -4.44 -2.64
C ARG A 46 -8.66 -3.71 -3.75
N CYS A 47 -9.35 -2.94 -4.58
CA CYS A 47 -8.76 -2.34 -5.79
C CYS A 47 -8.96 -0.83 -5.87
N ALA A 48 -10.11 -0.31 -5.44
CA ALA A 48 -10.52 1.07 -5.67
C ALA A 48 -9.65 2.12 -4.94
N GLU A 49 -8.92 1.75 -3.88
CA GLU A 49 -7.99 2.67 -3.23
C GLU A 49 -6.90 3.17 -4.19
N CYS A 50 -6.42 2.30 -5.10
CA CYS A 50 -5.38 2.63 -6.07
C CYS A 50 -5.85 2.70 -7.53
N HIS A 51 -7.00 2.10 -7.85
CA HIS A 51 -7.60 2.03 -9.19
C HIS A 51 -9.05 2.53 -9.20
N GLY A 52 -9.38 3.48 -8.33
CA GLY A 52 -10.71 4.09 -8.23
C GLY A 52 -10.72 5.53 -8.75
N PRO A 53 -11.81 6.28 -8.51
CA PRO A 53 -11.93 7.66 -8.99
C PRO A 53 -10.79 8.54 -8.45
N ALA A 54 -10.49 8.45 -7.15
CA ALA A 54 -9.52 9.31 -6.48
C ALA A 54 -8.05 9.04 -6.87
N LYS A 55 -7.72 7.82 -7.31
CA LYS A 55 -6.34 7.39 -7.62
C LYS A 55 -6.34 6.39 -8.76
N GLN A 56 -5.50 6.63 -9.76
CA GLN A 56 -5.45 5.86 -11.01
C GLN A 56 -4.03 5.34 -11.27
N LYS A 57 -3.48 4.53 -10.35
CA LYS A 57 -2.17 3.90 -10.56
C LYS A 57 -2.21 3.09 -11.87
N GLY A 58 -1.16 3.20 -12.67
CA GLY A 58 -1.11 2.57 -14.00
C GLY A 58 -2.16 3.08 -15.00
N LYS A 59 -2.79 4.24 -14.74
CA LYS A 59 -3.90 4.81 -15.54
C LYS A 59 -5.12 3.88 -15.64
N LEU A 60 -5.34 3.05 -14.63
CA LEU A 60 -6.41 2.05 -14.58
C LEU A 60 -7.53 2.49 -13.63
N ARG A 61 -8.79 2.31 -14.07
CA ARG A 61 -10.02 2.51 -13.28
C ARG A 61 -10.82 1.20 -13.24
N LEU A 62 -10.98 0.60 -12.06
CA LEU A 62 -11.73 -0.64 -11.83
C LEU A 62 -13.18 -0.43 -11.39
N ASP A 63 -13.67 0.80 -11.42
CA ASP A 63 -15.08 1.16 -11.20
C ASP A 63 -15.80 1.48 -12.51
N ARG A 64 -15.15 1.33 -13.68
CA ARG A 64 -15.73 1.61 -15.00
C ARG A 64 -15.39 0.52 -16.00
N SER A 65 -16.41 -0.09 -16.61
CA SER A 65 -16.24 -1.13 -17.63
C SER A 65 -15.38 -0.65 -18.79
N GLU A 66 -15.58 0.61 -19.17
CA GLU A 66 -14.89 1.30 -20.24
C GLU A 66 -13.37 1.40 -20.10
N SER A 67 -12.83 1.27 -18.89
CA SER A 67 -11.39 1.35 -18.61
C SER A 67 -10.72 -0.02 -18.60
N VAL A 68 -11.49 -1.11 -18.59
CA VAL A 68 -10.99 -2.47 -18.35
C VAL A 68 -11.39 -3.46 -19.43
N LEU A 69 -12.53 -3.26 -20.08
CA LEU A 69 -12.97 -4.09 -21.19
C LEU A 69 -12.30 -3.69 -22.51
N PRO A 70 -12.18 -4.62 -23.47
CA PRO A 70 -11.57 -4.36 -24.77
C PRO A 70 -12.35 -3.27 -25.52
N LYS A 71 -11.63 -2.41 -26.24
CA LYS A 71 -12.22 -1.32 -27.04
C LYS A 71 -11.54 -1.20 -28.39
N ASN A 72 -12.33 -1.01 -29.46
CA ASN A 72 -11.84 -0.73 -30.82
C ASN A 72 -10.76 -1.71 -31.31
N GLY A 73 -10.90 -3.00 -30.98
CA GLY A 73 -9.95 -4.05 -31.36
C GLY A 73 -8.64 -4.06 -30.57
N LYS A 74 -8.53 -3.28 -29.49
CA LYS A 74 -7.41 -3.35 -28.54
C LYS A 74 -7.76 -4.25 -27.36
N GLU A 75 -6.78 -5.03 -26.90
CA GLU A 75 -6.85 -5.85 -25.70
C GLU A 75 -7.21 -4.99 -24.46
N GLY A 76 -8.10 -5.52 -23.65
CA GLY A 76 -8.51 -4.98 -22.37
C GLY A 76 -7.57 -5.39 -21.24
N ARG A 77 -7.95 -5.04 -20.02
CA ARG A 77 -7.39 -5.61 -18.78
C ARG A 77 -8.18 -6.83 -18.32
N LEU A 78 -9.42 -6.91 -18.79
CA LEU A 78 -10.35 -8.02 -18.65
C LEU A 78 -10.77 -8.45 -20.05
N GLU A 79 -10.59 -9.72 -20.36
CA GLU A 79 -10.98 -10.33 -21.63
C GLU A 79 -12.21 -11.21 -21.40
N PRO A 80 -13.43 -10.74 -21.76
CA PRO A 80 -14.66 -11.51 -21.62
C PRO A 80 -14.55 -12.92 -22.20
N GLY A 81 -14.90 -13.93 -21.40
CA GLY A 81 -14.80 -15.35 -21.77
C GLY A 81 -13.41 -15.97 -21.65
N HIS A 82 -12.39 -15.16 -21.34
CA HIS A 82 -10.98 -15.56 -21.33
C HIS A 82 -10.26 -15.08 -20.05
N PRO A 83 -10.57 -15.66 -18.87
CA PRO A 83 -9.88 -15.32 -17.63
C PRO A 83 -8.36 -15.51 -17.74
N GLU A 84 -7.89 -16.50 -18.50
CA GLU A 84 -6.48 -16.79 -18.75
C GLU A 84 -5.76 -15.73 -19.61
N LYS A 85 -6.51 -14.88 -20.33
CA LYS A 85 -5.95 -13.76 -21.10
C LYS A 85 -6.17 -12.41 -20.43
N SER A 86 -6.80 -12.41 -19.25
CA SER A 86 -7.14 -11.20 -18.52
C SER A 86 -5.98 -10.80 -17.63
N LEU A 87 -5.33 -9.68 -17.94
CA LEU A 87 -4.23 -9.14 -17.12
C LEU A 87 -4.63 -8.98 -15.65
N LEU A 88 -5.89 -8.65 -15.36
CA LEU A 88 -6.36 -8.58 -13.98
C LEU A 88 -6.21 -9.92 -13.23
N VAL A 89 -6.52 -11.03 -13.89
CA VAL A 89 -6.45 -12.37 -13.30
C VAL A 89 -5.00 -12.78 -13.07
N GLU A 90 -4.13 -12.52 -14.04
CA GLU A 90 -2.69 -12.72 -13.91
C GLU A 90 -2.16 -12.02 -12.65
N MET A 91 -2.44 -10.73 -12.48
CA MET A 91 -1.92 -9.91 -11.39
C MET A 91 -2.43 -10.31 -9.99
N ILE A 92 -3.69 -10.74 -9.87
CA ILE A 92 -4.25 -11.15 -8.57
C ILE A 92 -3.80 -12.56 -8.14
N GLU A 93 -3.37 -13.39 -9.10
CA GLU A 93 -2.89 -14.76 -8.87
C GLU A 93 -1.39 -14.85 -8.62
N LEU A 94 -0.64 -13.79 -8.92
CA LEU A 94 0.78 -13.73 -8.60
C LEU A 94 1.03 -13.97 -7.09
N PRO A 95 2.16 -14.62 -6.74
CA PRO A 95 2.61 -14.76 -5.35
C PRO A 95 2.64 -13.42 -4.63
N ALA A 96 2.36 -13.41 -3.32
CA ALA A 96 2.22 -12.17 -2.55
C ALA A 96 3.52 -11.34 -2.45
N ASP A 97 4.67 -11.97 -2.68
CA ASP A 97 5.99 -11.35 -2.70
C ASP A 97 6.45 -10.89 -4.09
N ASP A 98 5.66 -11.18 -5.14
CA ASP A 98 5.95 -10.71 -6.49
C ASP A 98 5.67 -9.19 -6.59
N PRO A 99 6.59 -8.40 -7.16
CA PRO A 99 6.46 -6.94 -7.23
C PRO A 99 5.26 -6.46 -8.06
N ASP A 100 4.75 -7.28 -8.98
CA ASP A 100 3.61 -6.97 -9.82
C ASP A 100 2.28 -7.50 -9.24
N ALA A 101 2.34 -8.25 -8.13
CA ALA A 101 1.16 -8.82 -7.52
C ALA A 101 0.19 -7.72 -7.03
N MET A 102 -1.09 -7.87 -7.38
CA MET A 102 -2.13 -6.91 -6.99
C MET A 102 -3.14 -7.49 -5.97
N PRO A 103 -3.45 -6.77 -4.88
CA PRO A 103 -2.91 -5.46 -4.49
C PRO A 103 -1.48 -5.55 -3.92
N PRO A 104 -0.65 -4.49 -4.09
CA PRO A 104 0.75 -4.44 -3.61
C PRO A 104 0.84 -4.06 -2.12
N GLU A 105 -0.21 -3.45 -1.58
CA GLU A 105 -0.36 -3.04 -0.19
C GLU A 105 -1.79 -3.39 0.26
N GLY A 106 -1.99 -3.76 1.53
CA GLY A 106 -3.29 -4.20 2.06
C GLY A 106 -3.54 -5.71 1.95
N ASP A 107 -4.73 -6.19 2.35
CA ASP A 107 -5.02 -7.63 2.27
C ASP A 107 -5.22 -8.08 0.82
N ARG A 108 -4.67 -9.26 0.51
CA ARG A 108 -4.90 -9.96 -0.75
C ARG A 108 -6.34 -10.45 -0.87
N LEU A 109 -6.73 -10.75 -2.11
CA LEU A 109 -7.96 -11.47 -2.38
C LEU A 109 -7.82 -12.92 -1.89
N SER A 110 -8.88 -13.44 -1.30
CA SER A 110 -8.99 -14.87 -0.97
C SER A 110 -9.11 -15.73 -2.24
N ALA A 111 -8.81 -17.02 -2.13
CA ALA A 111 -8.95 -17.96 -3.23
C ALA A 111 -10.39 -18.00 -3.78
N GLU A 112 -11.39 -17.89 -2.90
CA GLU A 112 -12.80 -17.84 -3.26
C GLU A 112 -13.15 -16.57 -4.06
N GLN A 113 -12.60 -15.42 -3.66
CA GLN A 113 -12.79 -14.16 -4.37
C GLN A 113 -12.13 -14.18 -5.76
N ILE A 114 -10.93 -14.72 -5.86
CA ILE A 114 -10.23 -14.91 -7.15
C ILE A 114 -11.05 -15.84 -8.05
N ALA A 115 -11.49 -16.99 -7.54
CA ALA A 115 -12.32 -17.92 -8.28
C ALA A 115 -13.64 -17.29 -8.77
N LEU A 116 -14.27 -16.45 -7.95
CA LEU A 116 -15.49 -15.72 -8.31
C LEU A 116 -15.25 -14.71 -9.43
N ILE A 117 -14.15 -13.96 -9.39
CA ILE A 117 -13.76 -13.03 -10.45
C ILE A 117 -13.46 -13.79 -11.75
N ARG A 118 -12.67 -14.87 -11.69
CA ARG A 118 -12.39 -15.72 -12.86
C ARG A 118 -13.68 -16.21 -13.51
N ARG A 119 -14.60 -16.72 -12.70
CA ARG A 119 -15.89 -17.22 -13.18
C ARG A 119 -16.72 -16.11 -13.83
N TRP A 120 -16.82 -14.95 -13.21
CA TRP A 120 -17.55 -13.82 -13.81
C TRP A 120 -16.94 -13.40 -15.16
N ILE A 121 -15.61 -13.37 -15.29
CA ILE A 121 -14.94 -13.12 -16.57
C ILE A 121 -15.26 -14.22 -17.58
N GLN A 122 -15.17 -15.48 -17.17
CA GLN A 122 -15.52 -16.65 -18.00
C GLN A 122 -16.96 -16.60 -18.51
N GLU A 123 -17.89 -16.08 -17.70
CA GLU A 123 -19.31 -15.87 -18.05
C GLU A 123 -19.55 -14.63 -18.93
N GLY A 124 -18.49 -13.93 -19.34
CA GLY A 124 -18.54 -12.81 -20.28
C GLY A 124 -18.35 -11.43 -19.64
N ALA A 125 -17.90 -11.36 -18.38
CA ALA A 125 -17.63 -10.11 -17.66
C ALA A 125 -18.79 -9.10 -17.76
N ASP A 126 -20.02 -9.59 -17.58
CA ASP A 126 -21.24 -8.80 -17.74
C ASP A 126 -21.25 -7.64 -16.73
N TRP A 127 -21.16 -6.41 -17.26
CA TRP A 127 -21.07 -5.18 -16.50
C TRP A 127 -22.26 -4.28 -16.82
N PRO A 128 -23.26 -4.19 -15.94
CA PRO A 128 -24.45 -3.41 -16.24
C PRO A 128 -24.14 -1.91 -16.15
N ALA A 129 -24.80 -1.10 -16.98
CA ALA A 129 -24.63 0.36 -16.98
C ALA A 129 -24.93 1.01 -15.61
N SER A 130 -25.80 0.39 -14.79
CA SER A 130 -26.09 0.82 -13.42
C SER A 130 -24.95 0.60 -12.43
N ALA A 131 -23.91 -0.12 -12.83
CA ALA A 131 -22.71 -0.38 -12.04
C ALA A 131 -21.50 0.43 -12.51
N GLU A 132 -21.69 1.37 -13.44
CA GLU A 132 -20.68 2.39 -13.71
C GLU A 132 -20.50 3.28 -12.49
N GLY A 133 -19.25 3.47 -12.06
CA GLY A 133 -18.88 4.50 -11.10
C GLY A 133 -19.23 5.91 -11.60
N PRO A 134 -19.17 6.93 -10.74
CA PRO A 134 -19.57 8.29 -11.08
C PRO A 134 -18.88 8.76 -12.38
N ALA A 135 -19.68 9.36 -13.27
CA ALA A 135 -19.20 9.87 -14.55
C ALA A 135 -18.16 10.97 -14.33
N GLY A 136 -16.99 10.80 -14.94
CA GLY A 136 -15.86 11.73 -14.84
C GLY A 136 -14.64 11.14 -14.13
N ASN A 137 -13.49 11.76 -14.36
CA ASN A 137 -12.38 11.65 -13.42
C ASN A 137 -12.83 12.40 -12.16
N ALA A 138 -13.24 11.67 -11.13
CA ALA A 138 -13.35 12.21 -9.78
C ALA A 138 -12.12 11.80 -8.95
N ALA A 139 -10.94 11.88 -9.56
CA ALA A 139 -9.95 12.73 -8.93
C ALA A 139 -10.45 14.11 -9.34
N GLU A 140 -10.70 15.02 -8.40
CA GLU A 140 -10.71 16.44 -8.76
C GLU A 140 -9.60 16.63 -9.79
N PRO A 141 -9.86 17.22 -10.98
CA PRO A 141 -8.76 17.53 -11.88
C PRO A 141 -7.73 18.20 -11.01
N ALA A 142 -6.53 17.60 -10.89
CA ALA A 142 -5.48 18.13 -10.03
C ALA A 142 -5.39 19.60 -10.40
N ALA A 143 -5.91 20.47 -9.53
CA ALA A 143 -6.43 21.77 -9.94
C ALA A 143 -5.43 22.36 -10.91
N GLU A 144 -5.82 22.46 -12.20
CA GLU A 144 -4.90 22.94 -13.21
C GLU A 144 -4.32 24.22 -12.64
N LEU A 145 -2.99 24.30 -12.59
CA LEU A 145 -2.30 25.40 -11.94
C LEU A 145 -2.46 26.63 -12.86
N VAL A 146 -3.65 27.21 -12.80
CA VAL A 146 -4.03 28.40 -13.55
C VAL A 146 -3.48 29.58 -12.76
N LEU A 147 -2.43 30.16 -13.30
CA LEU A 147 -1.82 31.38 -12.78
C LEU A 147 -2.24 32.56 -13.64
N PRO A 148 -2.23 33.79 -13.07
CA PRO A 148 -2.36 35.00 -13.84
C PRO A 148 -1.35 35.07 -14.99
N ALA A 149 -1.79 35.54 -16.16
CA ALA A 149 -0.90 35.77 -17.29
C ALA A 149 0.20 36.79 -16.92
N LEU A 150 1.45 36.47 -17.27
CA LEU A 150 2.59 37.36 -17.15
C LEU A 150 2.81 38.07 -18.49
N GLU A 151 2.29 39.28 -18.60
CA GLU A 151 2.43 40.11 -19.80
C GLU A 151 2.93 41.52 -19.45
N GLY A 152 3.58 42.18 -20.41
CA GLY A 152 4.08 43.55 -20.28
C GLY A 152 4.96 43.75 -19.06
N GLU A 153 4.70 44.81 -18.29
CA GLU A 153 5.49 45.17 -17.10
C GLU A 153 5.52 44.08 -16.03
N ARG A 154 4.47 43.25 -15.92
CA ARG A 154 4.44 42.14 -14.95
C ARG A 154 5.47 41.08 -15.30
N ALA A 155 5.60 40.76 -16.58
CA ALA A 155 6.65 39.85 -17.06
C ALA A 155 8.04 40.44 -16.80
N SER A 156 8.26 41.73 -17.07
CA SER A 156 9.55 42.39 -16.80
C SER A 156 9.92 42.38 -15.32
N ARG A 157 8.96 42.67 -14.43
CA ARG A 157 9.18 42.60 -12.97
C ARG A 157 9.49 41.18 -12.50
N ALA A 158 8.74 40.19 -12.98
CA ALA A 158 8.99 38.79 -12.64
C ALA A 158 10.40 38.35 -13.09
N THR A 159 10.82 38.72 -14.31
CA THR A 159 12.18 38.43 -14.80
C THR A 159 13.26 39.07 -13.92
N ALA A 160 13.11 40.35 -13.58
CA ALA A 160 14.06 41.05 -12.71
C ALA A 160 14.12 40.42 -11.29
N ALA A 161 12.98 39.98 -10.76
CA ALA A 161 12.91 39.29 -9.47
C ALA A 161 13.61 37.92 -9.51
N LEU A 162 13.41 37.14 -10.58
CA LEU A 162 14.13 35.87 -10.79
C LEU A 162 15.65 36.09 -10.82
N GLU A 163 16.11 37.13 -11.50
CA GLU A 163 17.53 37.50 -11.52
C GLU A 163 18.03 37.97 -10.15
N ALA A 164 17.26 38.75 -9.41
CA ALA A 164 17.60 39.19 -8.05
C ALA A 164 17.73 37.99 -7.10
N VAL A 165 16.79 37.04 -7.14
CA VAL A 165 16.87 35.79 -6.36
C VAL A 165 18.14 35.02 -6.71
N ARG A 166 18.45 34.85 -8.00
CA ARG A 166 19.69 34.21 -8.46
C ARG A 166 20.95 34.97 -8.04
N GLY A 167 20.90 36.29 -7.99
CA GLY A 167 21.99 37.15 -7.50
C GLY A 167 22.29 36.95 -6.01
N THR A 168 21.28 36.61 -5.21
CA THR A 168 21.46 36.15 -3.82
C THR A 168 21.86 34.67 -3.72
N GLY A 169 22.15 34.02 -4.85
CA GLY A 169 22.42 32.59 -5.02
C GLY A 169 21.29 31.66 -4.60
N GLY A 170 20.05 32.15 -4.64
CA GLY A 170 18.87 31.30 -4.64
C GLY A 170 18.67 30.62 -5.99
N LEU A 171 18.07 29.44 -5.99
CA LEU A 171 17.56 28.82 -7.20
C LEU A 171 16.17 29.39 -7.46
N ALA A 172 15.89 29.81 -8.70
CA ALA A 172 14.58 30.30 -9.12
C ALA A 172 14.27 29.75 -10.52
N LEU A 173 13.38 28.76 -10.59
CA LEU A 173 13.12 27.97 -11.79
C LEU A 173 11.61 27.79 -12.02
N PRO A 174 11.16 27.67 -13.27
CA PRO A 174 9.81 27.20 -13.56
C PRO A 174 9.61 25.77 -13.04
N ILE A 175 8.43 25.45 -12.52
CA ILE A 175 8.14 24.09 -12.02
C ILE A 175 7.94 23.06 -13.15
N ALA A 176 7.66 23.52 -14.37
CA ALA A 176 7.52 22.71 -15.58
C ALA A 176 7.77 23.56 -16.85
N ALA A 177 7.98 22.91 -17.99
CA ALA A 177 8.36 23.58 -19.23
C ALA A 177 7.31 24.57 -19.79
N ASN A 178 6.02 24.37 -19.48
CA ASN A 178 4.91 25.13 -20.05
C ASN A 178 4.07 25.83 -18.98
N THR A 179 4.70 26.38 -17.95
CA THR A 179 4.00 27.11 -16.89
C THR A 179 4.78 28.33 -16.44
N ALA A 180 4.05 29.39 -16.07
CA ALA A 180 4.63 30.56 -15.43
C ALA A 180 4.98 30.30 -13.95
N ALA A 181 4.54 29.18 -13.38
CA ALA A 181 4.74 28.86 -11.96
C ALA A 181 6.21 28.68 -11.61
N VAL A 182 6.63 29.36 -10.55
CA VAL A 182 8.02 29.43 -10.09
C VAL A 182 8.19 28.68 -8.77
N ASP A 183 9.29 27.93 -8.68
CA ASP A 183 9.88 27.41 -7.45
C ASP A 183 11.14 28.21 -7.10
N VAL A 184 11.18 28.74 -5.87
CA VAL A 184 12.34 29.41 -5.30
C VAL A 184 12.91 28.58 -4.16
N ASN A 185 14.21 28.26 -4.23
CA ASN A 185 14.91 27.50 -3.20
C ASN A 185 16.18 28.22 -2.72
N TRP A 186 16.17 28.60 -1.44
CA TRP A 186 17.27 29.20 -0.71
C TRP A 186 17.90 28.28 0.35
N SER A 187 17.43 27.03 0.48
CA SER A 187 17.87 26.11 1.55
C SER A 187 19.34 25.69 1.49
N LEU A 188 20.02 25.94 0.36
CA LEU A 188 21.46 25.71 0.18
C LEU A 188 22.30 26.92 0.62
N ARG A 189 21.68 28.06 0.90
CA ARG A 189 22.38 29.28 1.32
C ARG A 189 22.47 29.44 2.84
N GLY A 190 21.70 28.66 3.58
CA GLY A 190 21.71 28.66 5.05
C GLY A 190 21.41 30.05 5.62
N THR A 191 22.11 30.42 6.70
CA THR A 191 21.89 31.67 7.43
C THR A 191 22.31 32.94 6.68
N ALA A 192 22.90 32.82 5.48
CA ALA A 192 23.14 33.97 4.61
C ALA A 192 21.85 34.59 4.04
N ILE A 193 20.73 33.87 4.14
CA ILE A 193 19.40 34.35 3.76
C ILE A 193 18.66 34.73 5.03
N GLY A 194 18.35 36.01 5.18
CA GLY A 194 17.48 36.57 6.21
C GLY A 194 16.38 37.44 5.60
N ASP A 195 15.72 38.22 6.44
CA ASP A 195 14.53 39.00 6.07
C ASP A 195 14.78 39.98 4.92
N GLU A 196 15.98 40.56 4.84
CA GLU A 196 16.37 41.48 3.77
C GLU A 196 16.37 40.80 2.39
N GLN A 197 16.80 39.54 2.30
CA GLN A 197 16.84 38.82 1.03
C GLN A 197 15.45 38.47 0.50
N LEU A 198 14.44 38.37 1.36
CA LEU A 198 13.06 38.14 0.93
C LEU A 198 12.52 39.26 0.02
N LYS A 199 13.08 40.48 0.10
CA LYS A 199 12.75 41.58 -0.81
C LYS A 199 13.03 41.24 -2.28
N ALA A 200 13.93 40.31 -2.57
CA ALA A 200 14.20 39.84 -3.92
C ALA A 200 13.02 39.08 -4.55
N LEU A 201 12.03 38.63 -3.76
CA LEU A 201 10.82 37.98 -4.25
C LEU A 201 9.80 38.98 -4.84
N ALA A 202 9.99 40.29 -4.62
CA ALA A 202 9.05 41.32 -5.09
C ALA A 202 8.93 41.30 -6.61
N GLY A 203 7.72 41.10 -7.13
CA GLY A 203 7.45 40.85 -8.55
C GLY A 203 7.09 39.40 -8.89
N LEU A 204 7.30 38.45 -7.97
CA LEU A 204 6.90 37.05 -8.12
C LEU A 204 5.53 36.73 -7.49
N GLU A 205 4.81 37.71 -6.93
CA GLU A 205 3.50 37.52 -6.29
C GLU A 205 2.49 36.72 -7.13
N PRO A 206 2.36 36.95 -8.46
CA PRO A 206 1.40 36.21 -9.27
C PRO A 206 1.85 34.79 -9.66
N VAL A 207 3.10 34.41 -9.39
CA VAL A 207 3.68 33.17 -9.95
C VAL A 207 4.52 32.33 -9.01
N LEU A 208 4.86 32.82 -7.81
CA LEU A 208 5.59 32.03 -6.82
C LEU A 208 4.66 31.00 -6.21
N VAL A 209 4.92 29.73 -6.50
CA VAL A 209 4.08 28.61 -6.06
C VAL A 209 4.77 27.79 -4.98
N TRP A 210 6.08 27.56 -5.11
CA TRP A 210 6.87 26.83 -4.12
C TRP A 210 8.01 27.70 -3.60
N LEU A 211 8.18 27.72 -2.28
CA LEU A 211 9.24 28.47 -1.62
C LEU A 211 9.91 27.60 -0.55
N ASN A 212 11.22 27.42 -0.66
CA ASN A 212 12.02 26.67 0.30
C ASN A 212 13.04 27.59 1.00
N LEU A 213 12.74 27.90 2.27
CA LEU A 213 13.54 28.70 3.20
C LEU A 213 14.18 27.85 4.31
N ALA A 214 14.24 26.52 4.13
CA ALA A 214 14.76 25.64 5.17
C ALA A 214 16.18 26.02 5.59
N ARG A 215 16.45 26.04 6.91
CA ARG A 215 17.76 26.34 7.52
C ARG A 215 18.28 27.76 7.25
N THR A 216 17.40 28.70 6.91
CA THR A 216 17.75 30.12 6.73
C THR A 216 17.63 30.91 8.04
N ALA A 217 18.12 32.15 8.04
CA ALA A 217 18.03 33.09 9.16
C ALA A 217 16.75 33.96 9.12
N VAL A 218 15.76 33.59 8.29
CA VAL A 218 14.47 34.28 8.22
C VAL A 218 13.75 34.23 9.57
N SER A 219 13.19 35.37 9.95
CA SER A 219 12.46 35.60 11.19
C SER A 219 10.97 35.88 10.94
N ASP A 220 10.20 35.98 12.02
CA ASP A 220 8.78 36.34 11.96
C ASP A 220 8.53 37.67 11.22
N ALA A 221 9.47 38.62 11.33
CA ALA A 221 9.36 39.91 10.65
C ALA A 221 9.48 39.78 9.13
N GLY A 222 10.42 38.95 8.64
CA GLY A 222 10.55 38.66 7.21
C GLY A 222 9.34 37.92 6.67
N LEU A 223 8.76 37.01 7.45
CA LEU A 223 7.64 36.18 7.01
C LEU A 223 6.39 36.99 6.66
N ALA A 224 6.21 38.18 7.25
CA ALA A 224 5.12 39.11 6.92
C ALA A 224 5.09 39.51 5.43
N SER A 225 6.25 39.56 4.77
CA SER A 225 6.34 39.84 3.34
C SER A 225 5.70 38.76 2.46
N LEU A 226 5.54 37.54 2.98
CA LEU A 226 4.94 36.44 2.22
C LEU A 226 3.41 36.56 2.08
N ALA A 227 2.76 37.42 2.86
CA ALA A 227 1.29 37.53 2.88
C ALA A 227 0.66 37.96 1.54
N SER A 228 1.43 38.59 0.65
CA SER A 228 0.98 39.01 -0.70
C SER A 228 1.08 37.91 -1.77
N PHE A 229 1.75 36.79 -1.49
CA PHE A 229 1.99 35.71 -2.46
C PHE A 229 0.80 34.75 -2.48
N ALA A 230 -0.34 35.23 -2.97
CA ALA A 230 -1.62 34.51 -2.95
C ALA A 230 -1.60 33.16 -3.70
N GLU A 231 -0.64 32.96 -4.61
CA GLU A 231 -0.43 31.73 -5.36
C GLU A 231 0.48 30.70 -4.68
N LEU A 232 1.02 31.01 -3.49
CA LEU A 232 1.91 30.12 -2.76
C LEU A 232 1.17 28.86 -2.28
N ARG A 233 1.67 27.68 -2.69
CA ARG A 233 1.09 26.36 -2.39
C ARG A 233 1.97 25.50 -1.50
N ARG A 234 3.29 25.66 -1.56
CA ARG A 234 4.23 24.91 -0.72
C ARG A 234 5.24 25.84 -0.10
N LEU A 235 5.33 25.79 1.22
CA LEU A 235 6.28 26.58 1.98
C LEU A 235 7.06 25.69 2.94
N ASN A 236 8.39 25.71 2.83
CA ASN A 236 9.27 25.02 3.75
C ASN A 236 10.04 26.02 4.62
N LEU A 237 9.72 26.03 5.91
CA LEU A 237 10.35 26.86 6.95
C LEU A 237 11.17 26.01 7.93
N SER A 238 11.45 24.74 7.59
CA SER A 238 12.09 23.83 8.53
C SER A 238 13.43 24.38 9.04
N ARG A 239 13.65 24.25 10.36
CA ARG A 239 14.87 24.71 11.05
C ARG A 239 15.16 26.20 10.84
N THR A 240 14.12 27.04 10.90
CA THR A 240 14.23 28.50 10.92
C THR A 240 13.88 29.04 12.31
N GLY A 241 14.04 30.35 12.51
CA GLY A 241 13.71 31.02 13.77
C GLY A 241 12.22 31.32 13.98
N ILE A 242 11.34 30.83 13.10
CA ILE A 242 9.91 31.16 13.06
C ILE A 242 9.16 30.68 14.30
N GLY A 243 8.32 31.55 14.85
CA GLY A 243 7.38 31.29 15.95
C GLY A 243 5.93 31.58 15.58
N ASP A 244 5.04 31.54 16.57
CA ASP A 244 3.60 31.65 16.36
C ASP A 244 3.18 32.99 15.75
N ALA A 245 3.91 34.07 16.07
CA ALA A 245 3.68 35.40 15.52
C ALA A 245 3.94 35.47 14.01
N GLY A 246 5.03 34.85 13.55
CA GLY A 246 5.32 34.75 12.11
C GLY A 246 4.27 33.91 11.38
N LEU A 247 3.85 32.79 11.98
CA LEU A 247 2.82 31.93 11.37
C LEU A 247 1.50 32.69 11.16
N ALA A 248 1.11 33.59 12.05
CA ALA A 248 -0.09 34.40 11.91
C ALA A 248 -0.11 35.22 10.61
N ALA A 249 1.06 35.64 10.11
CA ALA A 249 1.16 36.37 8.85
C ALA A 249 0.81 35.53 7.62
N LEU A 250 0.84 34.20 7.72
CA LEU A 250 0.50 33.29 6.63
C LEU A 250 -1.00 33.04 6.49
N ALA A 251 -1.83 33.53 7.43
CA ALA A 251 -3.26 33.26 7.47
C ALA A 251 -4.03 33.69 6.20
N SER A 252 -3.51 34.66 5.44
CA SER A 252 -4.08 35.12 4.17
C SER A 252 -3.84 34.18 2.99
N LEU A 253 -2.92 33.21 3.12
CA LEU A 253 -2.50 32.34 2.03
C LEU A 253 -3.50 31.21 1.77
N ALA A 254 -4.63 31.56 1.16
CA ALA A 254 -5.74 30.65 0.95
C ALA A 254 -5.39 29.41 0.09
N LYS A 255 -4.36 29.51 -0.76
CA LYS A 255 -3.88 28.42 -1.63
C LYS A 255 -2.74 27.60 -1.02
N LEU A 256 -2.29 27.89 0.21
CA LEU A 256 -1.19 27.15 0.83
C LEU A 256 -1.64 25.73 1.19
N GLU A 257 -1.06 24.73 0.52
CA GLU A 257 -1.45 23.31 0.65
C GLU A 257 -0.51 22.53 1.57
N VAL A 258 0.80 22.82 1.51
CA VAL A 258 1.83 22.11 2.28
C VAL A 258 2.70 23.12 3.03
N LEU A 259 2.77 22.97 4.34
CA LEU A 259 3.61 23.79 5.21
C LEU A 259 4.54 22.91 6.04
N ASN A 260 5.85 23.15 5.96
CA ASN A 260 6.81 22.43 6.79
C ASN A 260 7.37 23.36 7.87
N LEU A 261 7.00 23.08 9.13
CA LEU A 261 7.43 23.78 10.35
C LEU A 261 8.41 22.95 11.19
N TYR A 262 8.96 21.87 10.63
CA TYR A 262 9.88 20.98 11.33
C TYR A 262 11.01 21.76 12.02
N GLY A 263 11.21 21.56 13.33
CA GLY A 263 12.32 22.17 14.06
C GLY A 263 12.26 23.70 14.18
N THR A 264 11.06 24.29 14.13
CA THR A 264 10.83 25.72 14.38
C THR A 264 10.41 25.99 15.83
N LYS A 265 10.19 27.26 16.21
CA LYS A 265 9.79 27.69 17.57
C LYS A 265 8.27 27.72 17.77
N ILE A 266 7.53 27.06 16.90
CA ILE A 266 6.06 26.98 16.95
C ILE A 266 5.60 26.26 18.21
N THR A 267 4.52 26.74 18.84
CA THR A 267 3.92 26.15 20.04
C THR A 267 2.45 25.77 19.81
N ASP A 268 1.77 25.28 20.84
CA ASP A 268 0.34 24.95 20.80
C ASP A 268 -0.55 26.13 20.34
N ALA A 269 -0.11 27.38 20.53
CA ALA A 269 -0.85 28.55 20.07
C ALA A 269 -1.01 28.60 18.54
N ALA A 270 -0.10 28.00 17.78
CA ALA A 270 -0.21 27.90 16.33
C ALA A 270 -1.39 27.05 15.85
N ALA A 271 -1.94 26.16 16.67
CA ALA A 271 -3.04 25.29 16.27
C ALA A 271 -4.26 26.10 15.77
N GLU A 272 -4.55 27.24 16.40
CA GLU A 272 -5.65 28.11 15.97
C GLU A 272 -5.40 28.74 14.60
N THR A 273 -4.16 29.19 14.34
CA THR A 273 -3.78 29.77 13.04
C THR A 273 -3.79 28.70 11.95
N LEU A 274 -3.23 27.51 12.22
CA LEU A 274 -3.25 26.38 11.29
C LEU A 274 -4.69 25.94 10.97
N ALA A 275 -5.60 26.03 11.94
CA ALA A 275 -7.01 25.74 11.74
C ALA A 275 -7.70 26.72 10.76
N LYS A 276 -7.19 27.95 10.63
CA LYS A 276 -7.77 29.01 9.78
C LYS A 276 -7.27 29.02 8.34
N LEU A 277 -6.24 28.25 7.98
CA LEU A 277 -5.63 28.24 6.64
C LEU A 277 -6.43 27.39 5.63
N PRO A 278 -7.38 27.91 4.85
CA PRO A 278 -8.43 27.10 4.21
C PRO A 278 -7.88 26.02 3.25
N GLY A 279 -6.79 26.31 2.53
CA GLY A 279 -6.18 25.38 1.56
C GLY A 279 -5.23 24.33 2.15
N LEU A 280 -4.90 24.40 3.44
CA LEU A 280 -3.85 23.56 4.02
C LEU A 280 -4.29 22.08 4.09
N LYS A 281 -3.52 21.22 3.42
CA LYS A 281 -3.73 19.77 3.35
C LYS A 281 -2.74 18.99 4.20
N ARG A 282 -1.52 19.52 4.37
CA ARG A 282 -0.47 18.87 5.16
C ARG A 282 0.39 19.88 5.91
N VAL A 283 0.66 19.59 7.18
CA VAL A 283 1.59 20.34 8.00
C VAL A 283 2.56 19.40 8.71
N TYR A 284 3.85 19.71 8.68
CA TYR A 284 4.88 18.98 9.42
C TYR A 284 5.29 19.77 10.66
N VAL A 285 5.13 19.19 11.83
CA VAL A 285 5.35 19.85 13.14
C VAL A 285 6.30 19.07 14.04
N TRP A 286 7.03 18.10 13.49
CA TRP A 286 8.05 17.36 14.24
C TRP A 286 9.11 18.33 14.83
N GLN A 287 9.62 18.03 16.03
CA GLN A 287 10.57 18.88 16.77
C GLN A 287 10.15 20.35 16.94
N THR A 288 8.84 20.61 17.03
CA THR A 288 8.30 21.90 17.49
C THR A 288 7.85 21.80 18.95
N GLY A 289 7.39 22.92 19.51
CA GLY A 289 6.72 22.96 20.81
C GLY A 289 5.25 22.55 20.78
N MET A 290 4.74 21.99 19.67
CA MET A 290 3.36 21.49 19.61
C MET A 290 3.21 20.13 20.31
N SER A 291 2.30 20.07 21.27
CA SER A 291 1.91 18.88 22.01
C SER A 291 1.09 17.91 21.14
N ALA A 292 1.02 16.64 21.57
CA ALA A 292 0.13 15.65 20.97
C ALA A 292 -1.32 16.12 21.01
N GLU A 293 -1.72 16.69 22.15
CA GLU A 293 -3.09 17.14 22.43
C GLU A 293 -3.49 18.30 21.51
N ALA A 294 -2.60 19.27 21.27
CA ALA A 294 -2.86 20.35 20.33
C ALA A 294 -2.96 19.84 18.88
N CYS A 295 -2.12 18.88 18.50
CA CYS A 295 -2.20 18.26 17.18
C CYS A 295 -3.54 17.51 16.98
N GLU A 296 -3.99 16.76 17.97
CA GLU A 296 -5.28 16.05 17.91
C GLU A 296 -6.46 17.02 17.87
N LYS A 297 -6.41 18.12 18.64
CA LYS A 297 -7.40 19.21 18.53
C LYS A 297 -7.43 19.82 17.13
N LEU A 298 -6.26 20.06 16.52
CA LEU A 298 -6.16 20.58 15.16
C LEU A 298 -6.75 19.61 14.13
N ARG A 299 -6.47 18.29 14.26
CA ARG A 299 -7.11 17.26 13.40
C ARG A 299 -8.63 17.25 13.55
N GLY A 300 -9.13 17.36 14.79
CA GLY A 300 -10.56 17.43 15.06
C GLY A 300 -11.23 18.68 14.46
N ALA A 301 -10.56 19.83 14.54
CA ALA A 301 -11.03 21.09 13.94
C ALA A 301 -10.97 21.08 12.41
N ARG A 302 -10.06 20.29 11.82
CA ARG A 302 -9.87 20.19 10.36
C ARG A 302 -9.80 18.73 9.89
N PRO A 303 -10.96 18.06 9.76
CA PRO A 303 -11.02 16.74 9.17
C PRO A 303 -10.38 16.75 7.77
N GLY A 304 -9.38 15.89 7.55
CA GLY A 304 -8.63 15.80 6.29
C GLY A 304 -7.28 16.54 6.26
N LEU A 305 -6.99 17.42 7.23
CA LEU A 305 -5.64 17.98 7.38
C LEU A 305 -4.70 16.92 7.93
N VAL A 306 -3.65 16.58 7.17
CA VAL A 306 -2.58 15.71 7.65
C VAL A 306 -1.62 16.51 8.51
N VAL A 307 -1.73 16.34 9.83
CA VAL A 307 -0.72 16.80 10.79
C VAL A 307 0.33 15.71 10.94
N ASP A 308 1.58 16.00 10.61
CA ASP A 308 2.70 15.05 10.67
C ASP A 308 3.63 15.43 11.83
N ARG A 309 3.69 14.58 12.84
CA ARG A 309 4.47 14.80 14.05
C ARG A 309 5.81 14.05 14.04
N GLY A 310 6.16 13.36 12.95
CA GLY A 310 7.37 12.54 12.86
C GLY A 310 7.41 11.38 13.85
N ASP A 311 6.26 10.99 14.40
CA ASP A 311 6.05 9.87 15.34
C ASP A 311 5.94 8.53 14.60
N TYR A 312 6.80 8.33 13.61
CA TYR A 312 6.85 7.09 12.85
C TYR A 312 7.37 5.96 13.75
N VAL A 313 6.51 4.98 14.02
CA VAL A 313 6.96 3.68 14.53
C VAL A 313 7.48 2.90 13.33
N LEU A 314 8.80 2.72 13.26
CA LEU A 314 9.37 1.79 12.29
C LEU A 314 8.84 0.40 12.65
N ALA A 315 8.05 -0.19 11.75
CA ALA A 315 7.61 -1.56 11.92
C ALA A 315 8.86 -2.44 12.09
N GLU A 316 8.93 -3.18 13.19
CA GLU A 316 9.96 -4.21 13.31
C GLU A 316 9.80 -5.16 12.12
N PRO A 317 10.92 -5.57 11.47
CA PRO A 317 10.83 -6.54 10.39
C PRO A 317 10.14 -7.78 10.94
N LYS A 318 9.02 -8.18 10.32
CA LYS A 318 8.30 -9.39 10.69
C LYS A 318 9.32 -10.55 10.74
N PRO A 319 9.33 -11.38 11.79
CA PRO A 319 10.14 -12.59 11.80
C PRO A 319 9.85 -13.38 10.53
N VAL A 320 10.86 -13.64 9.72
CA VAL A 320 10.71 -14.46 8.52
C VAL A 320 10.40 -15.87 9.01
N GLU A 321 9.15 -16.33 8.85
CA GLU A 321 8.81 -17.73 9.07
C GLU A 321 9.71 -18.57 8.16
N ARG A 322 10.48 -19.50 8.73
CA ARG A 322 11.32 -20.39 7.93
C ARG A 322 10.42 -21.20 7.01
N SER A 323 10.60 -21.04 5.70
CA SER A 323 9.81 -21.78 4.71
C SER A 323 10.08 -23.28 4.78
N SER A 324 11.28 -23.70 5.21
CA SER A 324 11.69 -25.09 5.44
C SER A 324 12.26 -25.37 6.83
N ASP A 325 12.18 -26.62 7.27
CA ASP A 325 12.72 -27.12 8.53
C ASP A 325 14.24 -27.32 8.52
N ASN A 326 14.83 -27.47 7.33
CA ASN A 326 16.27 -27.59 7.10
C ASN A 326 16.82 -26.34 6.39
N THR A 327 18.10 -26.02 6.68
CA THR A 327 18.84 -24.91 6.07
C THR A 327 19.79 -25.36 4.96
N LEU A 328 20.13 -26.65 4.92
CA LEU A 328 20.93 -27.29 3.87
C LEU A 328 20.11 -28.34 3.13
N CYS A 329 20.24 -28.37 1.81
CA CYS A 329 19.59 -29.33 0.94
C CYS A 329 20.03 -30.77 1.29
N PRO A 330 19.10 -31.71 1.52
CA PRO A 330 19.46 -33.07 1.92
C PRO A 330 20.26 -33.84 0.86
N VAL A 331 20.13 -33.47 -0.41
CA VAL A 331 20.82 -34.13 -1.54
C VAL A 331 22.21 -33.54 -1.77
N SER A 332 22.31 -32.21 -1.87
CA SER A 332 23.55 -31.54 -2.29
C SER A 332 24.34 -30.88 -1.15
N GLN A 333 23.75 -30.78 0.04
CA GLN A 333 24.29 -30.04 1.20
C GLN A 333 24.54 -28.55 0.96
N LYS A 334 24.00 -27.98 -0.13
CA LYS A 334 24.01 -26.53 -0.41
C LYS A 334 22.89 -25.81 0.34
N PRO A 335 22.98 -24.48 0.56
CA PRO A 335 21.88 -23.71 1.12
C PRO A 335 20.57 -23.94 0.36
N VAL A 336 19.48 -24.04 1.10
CA VAL A 336 18.13 -24.21 0.54
C VAL A 336 17.66 -22.95 -0.17
N ASP A 337 16.92 -23.12 -1.25
CA ASP A 337 16.15 -22.06 -1.90
C ASP A 337 14.77 -21.97 -1.20
N PRO A 338 14.39 -20.80 -0.66
CA PRO A 338 13.09 -20.62 0.00
C PRO A 338 11.89 -20.96 -0.86
N GLY A 339 12.02 -20.90 -2.20
CA GLY A 339 10.96 -21.23 -3.16
C GLY A 339 10.87 -22.72 -3.52
N VAL A 340 11.85 -23.55 -3.14
CA VAL A 340 11.85 -24.99 -3.45
C VAL A 340 11.68 -25.79 -2.17
N VAL A 341 10.46 -25.80 -1.65
CA VAL A 341 10.08 -26.51 -0.43
C VAL A 341 8.96 -27.50 -0.73
N GLN A 342 9.06 -28.71 -0.18
CA GLN A 342 7.98 -29.68 -0.26
C GLN A 342 7.87 -30.48 1.04
N GLU A 343 6.65 -30.76 1.46
CA GLU A 343 6.38 -31.56 2.65
C GLU A 343 6.68 -33.05 2.43
N HIS A 344 7.36 -33.67 3.39
CA HIS A 344 7.60 -35.11 3.41
C HIS A 344 7.68 -35.60 4.87
N GLU A 345 6.85 -36.59 5.22
CA GLU A 345 6.78 -37.16 6.57
C GLU A 345 6.64 -36.11 7.70
N GLY A 346 5.84 -35.07 7.45
CA GLY A 346 5.59 -33.99 8.41
C GLY A 346 6.74 -32.97 8.57
N LEU A 347 7.75 -33.03 7.70
CA LEU A 347 8.81 -32.03 7.60
C LEU A 347 8.63 -31.18 6.34
N LYS A 348 8.78 -29.87 6.44
CA LYS A 348 8.91 -28.96 5.30
C LYS A 348 10.33 -29.02 4.78
N VAL A 349 10.58 -29.85 3.76
CA VAL A 349 11.94 -30.07 3.25
C VAL A 349 12.28 -29.04 2.19
N GLY A 350 13.30 -28.22 2.47
CA GLY A 350 13.87 -27.27 1.53
C GLY A 350 14.97 -27.89 0.67
N PHE A 351 15.03 -27.50 -0.59
CA PHE A 351 16.01 -27.96 -1.57
C PHE A 351 16.73 -26.76 -2.20
N CYS A 352 17.94 -26.95 -2.70
CA CYS A 352 18.66 -25.87 -3.39
C CYS A 352 18.20 -25.65 -4.84
N CYS A 353 17.43 -26.59 -5.41
CA CYS A 353 16.86 -26.52 -6.76
C CYS A 353 15.85 -27.66 -7.00
N GLU A 354 15.02 -27.52 -8.05
CA GLU A 354 14.04 -28.52 -8.48
C GLU A 354 14.64 -29.91 -8.78
N ASN A 355 15.88 -29.96 -9.28
CA ASN A 355 16.55 -31.24 -9.56
C ASN A 355 16.83 -32.03 -8.28
N CYS A 356 17.28 -31.35 -7.22
CA CYS A 356 17.51 -31.99 -5.92
C CYS A 356 16.19 -32.43 -5.27
N ARG A 357 15.11 -31.66 -5.45
CA ARG A 357 13.76 -32.07 -5.05
C ARG A 357 13.36 -33.36 -5.76
N GLY A 358 13.49 -33.39 -7.10
CA GLY A 358 13.20 -34.59 -7.91
C GLY A 358 14.02 -35.81 -7.51
N GLU A 359 15.32 -35.63 -7.25
CA GLU A 359 16.19 -36.72 -6.80
C GLU A 359 15.80 -37.25 -5.42
N PHE A 360 15.46 -36.36 -4.49
CA PHE A 360 14.98 -36.74 -3.17
C PHE A 360 13.69 -37.55 -3.24
N PHE A 361 12.69 -37.09 -3.99
CA PHE A 361 11.42 -37.82 -4.15
C PHE A 361 11.52 -39.05 -5.04
N GLY A 362 12.58 -39.18 -5.86
CA GLY A 362 12.91 -40.39 -6.61
C GLY A 362 13.45 -41.52 -5.72
N ASN A 363 14.09 -41.20 -4.58
CA ASN A 363 14.52 -42.18 -3.59
C ASN A 363 14.61 -41.57 -2.17
N PRO A 364 13.45 -41.34 -1.50
CA PRO A 364 13.44 -40.65 -0.20
C PRO A 364 14.18 -41.43 0.90
N ALA A 365 14.09 -42.75 0.89
CA ALA A 365 14.70 -43.63 1.89
C ALA A 365 16.22 -43.42 2.02
N LYS A 366 16.89 -42.95 0.95
CA LYS A 366 18.32 -42.62 0.96
C LYS A 366 18.67 -41.38 1.79
N TYR A 367 17.75 -40.42 1.90
CA TYR A 367 18.03 -39.07 2.40
C TYR A 367 17.30 -38.71 3.71
N VAL A 368 16.16 -39.34 3.97
CA VAL A 368 15.25 -38.99 5.08
C VAL A 368 15.88 -39.15 6.46
N GLU A 369 16.61 -40.23 6.72
CA GLU A 369 17.27 -40.45 8.02
C GLU A 369 18.31 -39.36 8.34
N GLY A 370 19.14 -39.01 7.35
CA GLY A 370 20.13 -37.94 7.49
C GLY A 370 19.49 -36.56 7.67
N LEU A 371 18.40 -36.29 6.94
CA LEU A 371 17.62 -35.06 7.07
C LEU A 371 16.99 -34.94 8.46
N LYS A 372 16.35 -35.98 8.97
CA LYS A 372 15.75 -35.99 10.32
C LYS A 372 16.80 -35.73 11.40
N ALA A 373 17.96 -36.37 11.30
CA ALA A 373 19.07 -36.15 12.23
C ALA A 373 19.59 -34.70 12.17
N HIS A 374 19.72 -34.13 10.97
CA HIS A 374 20.19 -32.76 10.79
C HIS A 374 19.18 -31.73 11.30
N VAL A 375 17.89 -31.89 10.97
CA VAL A 375 16.80 -31.02 11.46
C VAL A 375 16.71 -31.10 12.98
N ALA A 376 16.82 -32.30 13.58
CA ALA A 376 16.86 -32.46 15.02
C ALA A 376 18.07 -31.74 15.65
N ALA A 377 19.26 -31.85 15.06
CA ALA A 377 20.46 -31.17 15.51
C ALA A 377 20.37 -29.64 15.39
N GLU A 378 19.78 -29.12 14.30
CA GLU A 378 19.55 -27.68 14.09
C GLU A 378 18.51 -27.13 15.07
N ARG A 379 17.40 -27.84 15.29
CA ARG A 379 16.43 -27.50 16.34
C ARG A 379 17.05 -27.59 17.74
N ALA A 380 18.00 -28.50 17.95
CA ALA A 380 18.75 -28.56 19.21
C ALA A 380 19.71 -27.36 19.40
N LYS A 381 20.11 -26.63 18.36
CA LYS A 381 20.89 -25.40 18.49
C LYS A 381 20.06 -24.18 18.87
N THR A 382 18.74 -24.21 18.65
CA THR A 382 17.86 -23.17 19.16
C THR A 382 17.66 -23.35 20.67
N GLY A 383 17.89 -22.29 21.45
CA GLY A 383 17.73 -22.31 22.90
C GLY A 383 16.29 -22.61 23.33
N PRO A 384 16.02 -22.69 24.64
CA PRO A 384 14.68 -22.97 25.12
C PRO A 384 13.66 -21.94 24.64
N VAL A 385 12.45 -22.40 24.33
CA VAL A 385 11.36 -21.57 23.76
C VAL A 385 10.77 -20.56 24.75
N ASN A 386 11.08 -20.71 26.03
CA ASN A 386 10.54 -19.91 27.11
C ASN A 386 11.65 -19.17 27.87
N ALA A 387 11.48 -17.87 28.10
CA ALA A 387 12.40 -17.06 28.90
C ALA A 387 12.22 -17.24 30.42
N LYS A 388 11.03 -17.68 30.85
CA LYS A 388 10.69 -17.91 32.26
C LYS A 388 10.34 -19.36 32.51
N CYS A 389 10.78 -19.89 33.65
CA CYS A 389 10.54 -21.25 34.07
C CYS A 389 9.04 -21.48 34.31
N PRO A 390 8.41 -22.49 33.68
CA PRO A 390 6.96 -22.73 33.81
C PRO A 390 6.56 -23.22 35.20
N VAL A 391 7.50 -23.78 35.96
CA VAL A 391 7.26 -24.27 37.33
C VAL A 391 7.36 -23.13 38.35
N SER A 392 8.41 -22.30 38.26
CA SER A 392 8.73 -21.31 39.30
C SER A 392 8.51 -19.85 38.91
N GLY A 393 8.37 -19.54 37.61
CA GLY A 393 8.29 -18.18 37.07
C GLY A 393 9.62 -17.41 37.02
N LYS A 394 10.72 -18.00 37.50
CA LYS A 394 12.06 -17.38 37.49
C LYS A 394 12.71 -17.43 36.11
N ASP A 395 13.75 -16.63 35.90
CA ASP A 395 14.59 -16.74 34.70
C ASP A 395 15.15 -18.16 34.54
N ILE A 396 15.18 -18.63 33.30
CA ILE A 396 15.68 -19.95 32.97
C ILE A 396 17.21 -19.99 33.02
N ASP A 397 17.75 -21.17 33.32
CA ASP A 397 19.12 -21.53 32.97
C ASP A 397 19.08 -22.15 31.56
N PRO A 398 19.73 -21.55 30.55
CA PRO A 398 19.76 -22.09 29.18
C PRO A 398 20.31 -23.51 29.07
N ALA A 399 21.12 -23.96 30.05
CA ALA A 399 21.64 -25.32 30.12
C ALA A 399 20.66 -26.31 30.77
N CYS A 400 19.60 -25.84 31.42
CA CYS A 400 18.63 -26.65 32.14
C CYS A 400 17.31 -26.74 31.34
N PHE A 401 17.19 -27.75 30.47
CA PHE A 401 16.01 -27.92 29.61
C PHE A 401 15.56 -29.38 29.47
N VAL A 402 14.35 -29.57 28.94
CA VAL A 402 13.81 -30.85 28.44
C VAL A 402 13.24 -30.65 27.04
N GLU A 403 13.15 -31.74 26.28
CA GLU A 403 12.37 -31.77 25.05
C GLU A 403 10.96 -32.26 25.36
N PHE A 404 9.96 -31.43 25.06
CA PHE A 404 8.55 -31.73 25.27
C PHE A 404 7.76 -31.27 24.03
N GLU A 405 7.02 -32.18 23.40
CA GLU A 405 6.23 -31.92 22.19
C GLU A 405 7.04 -31.26 21.04
N GLY A 406 8.31 -31.66 20.89
CA GLY A 406 9.21 -31.12 19.85
C GLY A 406 9.77 -29.72 20.14
N LYS A 407 9.52 -29.17 21.33
CA LYS A 407 10.05 -27.88 21.80
C LYS A 407 11.03 -28.08 22.96
N LYS A 408 12.05 -27.22 23.06
CA LYS A 408 12.92 -27.16 24.24
C LYS A 408 12.30 -26.27 25.31
N VAL A 409 11.91 -26.86 26.43
CA VAL A 409 11.39 -26.12 27.59
C VAL A 409 12.52 -25.93 28.60
N GLY A 410 12.82 -24.68 28.95
CA GLY A 410 13.87 -24.28 29.87
C GLY A 410 13.37 -24.10 31.31
N PHE A 411 14.24 -24.37 32.27
CA PHE A 411 13.95 -24.30 33.70
C PHE A 411 15.04 -23.53 34.44
N CYS A 412 14.69 -22.96 35.58
CA CYS A 412 15.66 -22.25 36.41
C CYS A 412 16.62 -23.19 37.19
N CYS A 413 16.26 -24.48 37.34
CA CYS A 413 17.06 -25.48 38.06
C CYS A 413 16.57 -26.91 37.80
N GLY A 414 17.41 -27.89 38.15
CA GLY A 414 17.10 -29.33 38.00
C GLY A 414 15.87 -29.81 38.76
N ASN A 415 15.50 -29.16 39.88
CA ASN A 415 14.29 -29.52 40.63
C ASN A 415 13.01 -29.12 39.89
N CYS A 416 13.02 -27.97 39.20
CA CYS A 416 11.90 -27.54 38.37
C CYS A 416 11.78 -28.41 37.12
N LYS A 417 12.92 -28.81 36.55
CA LYS A 417 12.98 -29.79 35.47
C LYS A 417 12.31 -31.12 35.87
N ALA A 418 12.72 -31.71 36.99
CA ALA A 418 12.16 -32.97 37.49
C ALA A 418 10.67 -32.88 37.83
N ALA A 419 10.23 -31.75 38.39
CA ALA A 419 8.81 -31.50 38.68
C ALA A 419 7.96 -31.44 37.40
N PHE A 420 8.51 -30.85 36.33
CA PHE A 420 7.86 -30.80 35.02
C PHE A 420 7.80 -32.18 34.35
N GLU A 421 8.89 -32.95 34.35
CA GLU A 421 8.92 -34.31 33.76
C GLU A 421 7.95 -35.27 34.45
N LYS A 422 7.68 -35.07 35.74
CA LYS A 422 6.73 -35.87 36.50
C LYS A 422 5.28 -35.60 36.11
N GLU A 423 4.92 -34.35 35.83
CA GLU A 423 3.54 -33.92 35.58
C GLU A 423 3.45 -32.81 34.52
N PRO A 424 3.85 -33.06 33.26
CA PRO A 424 4.03 -32.01 32.26
C PRO A 424 2.69 -31.35 31.85
N ALA A 425 1.60 -32.09 31.87
CA ALA A 425 0.25 -31.59 31.56
C ALA A 425 -0.19 -30.44 32.48
N LYS A 426 0.29 -30.38 33.73
CA LYS A 426 -0.03 -29.30 34.68
C LYS A 426 0.56 -27.94 34.28
N PHE A 427 1.56 -27.96 33.41
CA PHE A 427 2.32 -26.78 33.04
C PHE A 427 2.15 -26.39 31.57
N GLN A 428 1.38 -27.15 30.77
CA GLN A 428 1.15 -26.91 29.35
C GLN A 428 0.64 -25.48 29.06
N ASP A 429 -0.29 -24.96 29.86
CA ASP A 429 -0.82 -23.60 29.68
C ASP A 429 0.20 -22.49 29.89
N LYS A 430 1.33 -22.80 30.55
CA LYS A 430 2.43 -21.87 30.81
C LYS A 430 3.53 -21.94 29.76
N LEU A 431 3.35 -22.75 28.71
CA LEU A 431 4.28 -22.93 27.59
C LEU A 431 3.82 -22.24 26.29
N LYS A 432 2.75 -21.43 26.36
CA LYS A 432 2.20 -20.66 25.22
C LYS A 432 2.99 -19.39 24.95
#